data_AF-A0A9P4T3B6-F1
#
_entry.id   AF-A0A9P4T3B6-F1
#
_cell.length_a   1.000
_cell.length_b   1.000
_cell.length_c   1.000
_cell.angle_alpha   90.00
_cell.angle_beta   90.00
_cell.angle_gamma   90.00
#
_symmetry.space_group_name_H-M   'P 1'
#
loop_
_entity.id
_entity.type
_entity.pdbx_description
1 polymer ?
#
loop_
_entity_poly.entity_id
_entity_poly.type
_entity_poly.pdbx_seq_one_letter_code
_entity_poly.pdbx_strand_id
1 'polypeptide(L)'
;MIERFANDPQHYYEYRKDLEVKLASGFRGMFNGSPFRGMLRDATLDHMQKLITDKELLATLTPKFEIGCRRYTPGDHYLKALQQPNVEVKTSPIIRLAEHGILSQDGGLTKVDVIICATGFDTTYKSRFPIIGRNGYTLNDNFGNPNLTESYLGVSVARLPNFFGFSMPNFPVIGSAVPAYEMASDYIVRVIDRLQCDNLKSVCVKDSAQTELNKWVQSRMPKMIFSSECKSWWKFPNGKVVVPWPGSYLHYAQAVRIVRWEDYDLAFEDSEQRFGSFGNGITCDGICSENIPWLHAPSS
;
A
#
# COMPACT_ATOMS: atom_id res chain seq x y z
N MET A 1 -30.73 3.65 1.81
CA MET A 1 -29.38 3.80 2.40
C MET A 1 -28.71 5.07 1.89
N ILE A 2 -28.52 5.24 0.58
CA ILE A 2 -27.87 6.43 -0.02
C ILE A 2 -28.58 7.74 0.36
N GLU A 3 -29.91 7.81 0.28
CA GLU A 3 -30.66 9.02 0.68
C GLU A 3 -30.48 9.40 2.15
N ARG A 4 -30.30 8.42 3.04
CA ARG A 4 -30.07 8.68 4.46
C ARG A 4 -28.68 9.27 4.69
N PHE A 5 -27.67 8.83 3.94
CA PHE A 5 -26.33 9.42 4.02
C PHE A 5 -26.30 10.88 3.54
N ALA A 6 -27.15 11.24 2.59
CA ALA A 6 -27.25 12.62 2.10
C ALA A 6 -27.94 13.55 3.11
N ASN A 7 -28.93 13.06 3.85
CA ASN A 7 -29.81 13.90 4.68
C ASN A 7 -29.53 13.82 6.20
N ASP A 8 -28.63 12.93 6.64
CA ASP A 8 -28.30 12.73 8.06
C ASP A 8 -26.77 12.64 8.24
N PRO A 9 -26.08 13.80 8.37
CA PRO A 9 -24.62 13.85 8.50
C PRO A 9 -24.08 13.11 9.73
N GLN A 10 -24.83 13.11 10.84
CA GLN A 10 -24.44 12.43 12.07
C GLN A 10 -24.44 10.92 11.87
N HIS A 11 -25.50 10.37 11.27
CA HIS A 11 -25.56 8.95 10.95
C HIS A 11 -24.45 8.53 9.98
N TYR A 12 -24.16 9.35 8.96
CA TYR A 12 -23.06 9.08 8.04
C TYR A 12 -21.69 9.06 8.75
N TYR A 13 -21.45 10.00 9.66
CA TYR A 13 -20.23 10.04 10.48
C TYR A 13 -20.10 8.78 11.34
N GLU A 14 -21.15 8.39 12.05
CA GLU A 14 -21.14 7.19 12.90
C GLU A 14 -20.91 5.91 12.10
N TYR A 15 -21.55 5.80 10.94
CA TYR A 15 -21.34 4.69 10.01
C TYR A 15 -19.87 4.60 9.56
N ARG A 16 -19.28 5.72 9.13
CA ARG A 16 -17.86 5.76 8.73
C ARG A 16 -16.93 5.40 9.88
N LYS A 17 -17.20 5.94 11.08
CA LYS A 17 -16.41 5.66 12.28
C LYS A 17 -16.43 4.17 12.61
N ASP A 18 -17.59 3.53 12.57
CA ASP A 18 -17.72 2.09 12.80
C ASP A 18 -16.96 1.27 11.74
N LEU A 19 -17.06 1.66 10.45
CA LEU A 19 -16.32 1.03 9.37
C LEU A 19 -14.80 1.13 9.58
N GLU A 20 -14.29 2.32 9.90
CA GLU A 20 -12.87 2.54 10.18
C GLU A 20 -12.40 1.71 11.38
N VAL A 21 -13.16 1.71 12.49
CA VAL A 21 -12.82 0.91 13.67
C VAL A 21 -12.72 -0.58 13.33
N LYS A 22 -13.65 -1.11 12.51
CA LYS A 22 -13.61 -2.51 12.05
C LYS A 22 -12.39 -2.80 11.19
N LEU A 23 -12.09 -1.95 10.21
CA LEU A 23 -10.93 -2.11 9.33
C LEU A 23 -9.60 -2.02 10.09
N ALA A 24 -9.45 -1.05 11.00
CA ALA A 24 -8.27 -0.93 11.86
C ALA A 24 -8.08 -2.15 12.76
N SER A 25 -9.17 -2.65 13.35
CA SER A 25 -9.14 -3.79 14.28
C SER A 25 -8.64 -5.06 13.60
N GLY A 26 -8.94 -5.24 12.32
CA GLY A 26 -8.48 -6.37 11.52
C GLY A 26 -6.95 -6.48 11.43
N PHE A 27 -6.22 -5.36 11.57
CA PHE A 27 -4.75 -5.37 11.56
C PHE A 27 -4.13 -6.25 12.65
N ARG A 28 -4.83 -6.45 13.78
CA ARG A 28 -4.40 -7.37 14.85
C ARG A 28 -4.21 -8.80 14.36
N GLY A 29 -4.93 -9.21 13.32
CA GLY A 29 -4.78 -10.52 12.68
C GLY A 29 -3.50 -10.68 11.86
N MET A 30 -2.79 -9.58 11.58
CA MET A 30 -1.56 -9.63 10.77
C MET A 30 -0.33 -10.06 11.58
N PHE A 31 -0.40 -10.07 12.91
CA PHE A 31 0.69 -10.55 13.76
C PHE A 31 0.73 -12.07 13.84
N ASN A 32 1.93 -12.65 13.89
CA ASN A 32 2.11 -14.08 14.10
C ASN A 32 1.62 -14.49 15.49
N GLY A 33 0.91 -15.62 15.57
CA GLY A 33 0.32 -16.12 16.81
C GLY A 33 -0.92 -15.36 17.28
N SER A 34 -1.47 -14.44 16.49
CA SER A 34 -2.68 -13.68 16.86
C SER A 34 -3.88 -14.61 17.08
N PRO A 35 -4.52 -14.63 18.27
CA PRO A 35 -5.74 -15.42 18.51
C PRO A 35 -6.89 -15.00 17.58
N PHE A 36 -6.95 -13.70 17.27
CA PHE A 36 -7.92 -13.15 16.31
C PHE A 36 -7.79 -13.79 14.92
N ARG A 37 -6.56 -14.11 14.50
CA ARG A 37 -6.32 -14.79 13.23
C ARG A 37 -6.83 -16.23 13.25
N GLY A 38 -6.61 -16.95 14.35
CA GLY A 38 -7.15 -18.31 14.53
C GLY A 38 -8.67 -18.33 14.44
N MET A 39 -9.34 -17.46 15.19
CA MET A 39 -10.80 -17.31 15.12
C MET A 39 -11.29 -16.98 13.70
N LEU A 40 -10.58 -16.10 12.98
CA LEU A 40 -10.93 -15.75 11.61
C LEU A 40 -10.74 -16.94 10.64
N ARG A 41 -9.68 -17.74 10.83
CA ARG A 41 -9.44 -18.97 10.06
C ARG A 41 -10.62 -19.92 10.23
N ASP A 42 -10.99 -20.22 11.47
CA ASP A 42 -12.04 -21.18 11.79
C ASP A 42 -13.39 -20.71 11.25
N ALA A 43 -13.76 -19.45 11.50
CA ALA A 43 -14.99 -18.86 10.98
C ALA A 43 -15.05 -18.89 9.43
N THR A 44 -13.92 -18.66 8.75
CA THR A 44 -13.87 -18.70 7.28
C THR A 44 -14.04 -20.12 6.76
N LEU A 45 -13.38 -21.11 7.39
CA LEU A 45 -13.49 -22.52 7.00
C LEU A 45 -14.91 -23.05 7.25
N ASP A 46 -15.50 -22.72 8.39
CA ASP A 46 -16.89 -23.08 8.71
C ASP A 46 -17.88 -22.48 7.70
N HIS A 47 -17.66 -21.22 7.30
CA HIS A 47 -18.48 -20.56 6.28
C HIS A 47 -18.33 -21.23 4.90
N MET A 48 -17.10 -21.57 4.51
CA MET A 48 -16.84 -22.32 3.28
C MET A 48 -17.53 -23.70 3.28
N GLN A 49 -17.45 -24.43 4.39
CA GLN A 49 -18.10 -25.74 4.54
C GLN A 49 -19.62 -25.65 4.43
N LYS A 50 -20.24 -24.57 4.92
CA LYS A 50 -21.69 -24.34 4.80
C LYS A 50 -22.11 -23.96 3.38
N LEU A 51 -21.24 -23.30 2.63
CA LEU A 51 -21.53 -22.82 1.27
C LEU A 51 -21.20 -23.83 0.17
N ILE A 52 -20.19 -24.67 0.36
CA ILE A 52 -19.71 -25.61 -0.65
C ILE A 52 -20.21 -27.02 -0.31
N THR A 53 -21.12 -27.52 -1.13
CA THR A 53 -21.77 -28.82 -0.93
C THR A 53 -20.94 -30.00 -1.48
N ASP A 54 -20.15 -29.77 -2.53
CA ASP A 54 -19.24 -30.75 -3.10
C ASP A 54 -17.94 -30.85 -2.27
N LYS A 55 -17.66 -32.05 -1.77
CA LYS A 55 -16.49 -32.35 -0.94
C LYS A 55 -15.17 -32.23 -1.71
N GLU A 56 -15.14 -32.59 -2.99
CA GLU A 56 -13.92 -32.50 -3.80
C GLU A 56 -13.58 -31.05 -4.12
N LEU A 57 -14.60 -30.26 -4.45
CA LEU A 57 -14.46 -28.80 -4.62
C LEU A 57 -14.02 -28.12 -3.33
N LEU A 58 -14.61 -28.48 -2.19
CA LEU A 58 -14.20 -27.95 -0.88
C LEU A 58 -12.73 -28.25 -0.59
N ALA A 59 -12.29 -29.50 -0.79
CA ALA A 59 -10.90 -29.89 -0.59
C ALA A 59 -9.95 -29.12 -1.53
N THR A 60 -10.39 -28.88 -2.76
CA THR A 60 -9.63 -28.13 -3.77
C THR A 60 -9.47 -26.65 -3.40
N LEU A 61 -10.54 -26.01 -2.92
CA LEU A 61 -10.57 -24.59 -2.61
C LEU A 61 -10.01 -24.25 -1.22
N THR A 62 -9.92 -25.23 -0.31
CA THR A 62 -9.40 -25.02 1.05
C THR A 62 -7.90 -24.71 1.03
N PRO A 63 -7.48 -23.49 1.43
CA PRO A 63 -6.07 -23.12 1.36
C PRO A 63 -5.21 -23.88 2.38
N LYS A 64 -4.02 -24.30 1.93
CA LYS A 64 -2.98 -24.94 2.78
C LYS A 64 -2.04 -23.94 3.47
N PHE A 65 -2.25 -22.65 3.25
CA PHE A 65 -1.46 -21.57 3.84
C PHE A 65 -2.28 -20.81 4.90
N GLU A 66 -1.57 -20.05 5.73
CA GLU A 66 -2.19 -19.25 6.78
C GLU A 66 -3.03 -18.09 6.24
N ILE A 67 -4.16 -17.84 6.90
CA ILE A 67 -5.07 -16.73 6.56
C ILE A 67 -4.35 -15.38 6.73
N GLY A 68 -4.49 -14.50 5.74
CA GLY A 68 -3.74 -13.23 5.67
C GLY A 68 -2.37 -13.33 4.99
N CYS A 69 -1.84 -14.53 4.71
CA CYS A 69 -0.62 -14.65 3.88
C CYS A 69 -0.85 -14.13 2.45
N ARG A 70 -2.10 -14.15 1.99
CA ARG A 70 -2.59 -13.46 0.79
C ARG A 70 -3.78 -12.58 1.16
N ARG A 71 -4.13 -11.63 0.29
CA ARG A 71 -5.33 -10.80 0.44
C ARG A 71 -6.59 -11.67 0.33
N TYR A 72 -7.58 -11.40 1.18
CA TYR A 72 -8.85 -12.13 1.21
C TYR A 72 -9.59 -12.05 -0.12
N THR A 73 -9.81 -13.22 -0.71
CA THR A 73 -10.62 -13.53 -1.90
C THR A 73 -10.94 -15.03 -1.79
N PRO A 74 -12.06 -15.58 -2.34
CA PRO A 74 -13.21 -15.00 -3.04
C PRO A 74 -14.46 -14.80 -2.16
N GLY A 75 -15.49 -14.11 -2.67
CA GLY A 75 -16.77 -13.91 -1.95
C GLY A 75 -17.82 -15.01 -2.18
N ASP A 76 -18.92 -14.98 -1.43
CA ASP A 76 -19.99 -15.98 -1.45
C ASP A 76 -20.53 -16.29 -2.86
N HIS A 77 -20.73 -15.27 -3.70
CA HIS A 77 -21.25 -15.45 -5.05
C HIS A 77 -20.29 -16.22 -5.96
N TYR A 78 -18.97 -16.06 -5.77
CA TYR A 78 -17.98 -16.82 -6.52
C TYR A 78 -18.04 -18.31 -6.14
N LEU A 79 -18.10 -18.62 -4.85
CA LEU A 79 -18.22 -20.01 -4.37
C LEU A 79 -19.52 -20.68 -4.83
N LYS A 80 -20.62 -19.93 -4.93
CA LYS A 80 -21.89 -20.42 -5.48
C LYS A 80 -21.85 -20.61 -7.00
N ALA A 81 -21.10 -19.76 -7.72
CA ALA A 81 -20.94 -19.88 -9.16
C ALA A 81 -20.16 -21.15 -9.55
N LEU A 82 -19.14 -21.53 -8.78
CA LEU A 82 -18.34 -22.73 -9.02
C LEU A 82 -19.13 -24.05 -8.89
N GLN A 83 -20.34 -24.01 -8.31
CA GLN A 83 -21.20 -25.17 -8.10
C GLN A 83 -22.35 -25.26 -9.11
N GLN A 84 -22.44 -24.35 -10.09
CA GLN A 84 -23.50 -24.40 -11.08
C GLN A 84 -23.29 -25.57 -12.05
N PRO A 85 -24.37 -26.19 -12.57
CA PRO A 85 -24.28 -27.38 -13.43
C PRO A 85 -23.55 -27.14 -14.76
N ASN A 86 -23.35 -25.88 -15.16
CA ASN A 86 -22.63 -25.47 -16.35
C ASN A 86 -21.18 -25.03 -16.06
N VAL A 87 -20.65 -25.30 -14.87
CA VAL A 87 -19.30 -24.92 -14.46
C VAL A 87 -18.50 -26.17 -14.08
N GLU A 88 -17.33 -26.30 -14.67
CA GLU A 88 -16.36 -27.36 -14.36
C GLU A 88 -15.07 -26.72 -13.82
N VAL A 89 -14.59 -27.18 -12.66
CA VAL A 89 -13.35 -26.70 -12.05
C VAL A 89 -12.21 -27.65 -12.39
N LYS A 90 -11.25 -27.19 -13.21
CA LYS A 90 -10.04 -27.94 -13.56
C LYS A 90 -8.80 -27.35 -12.89
N THR A 91 -8.01 -28.21 -12.26
CA THR A 91 -6.77 -27.83 -11.56
C THR A 91 -5.50 -28.41 -12.19
N SER A 92 -5.65 -29.31 -13.17
CA SER A 92 -4.53 -29.85 -13.96
C SER A 92 -3.76 -28.71 -14.65
N PRO A 93 -2.41 -28.70 -14.57
CA PRO A 93 -1.60 -27.69 -15.24
C PRO A 93 -1.86 -27.63 -16.75
N ILE A 94 -1.92 -26.42 -17.28
CA ILE A 94 -2.04 -26.17 -18.72
C ILE A 94 -0.68 -26.38 -19.37
N ILE A 95 -0.61 -27.19 -20.43
CA ILE A 95 0.60 -27.35 -21.25
C ILE A 95 0.67 -26.23 -22.29
N ARG A 96 -0.39 -26.07 -23.07
CA ARG A 96 -0.46 -25.09 -24.17
C ARG A 96 -1.90 -24.83 -24.62
N LEU A 97 -2.06 -23.76 -25.36
CA LEU A 97 -3.24 -23.56 -26.19
C LEU A 97 -3.20 -24.50 -27.40
N ALA A 98 -4.37 -24.96 -27.81
CA ALA A 98 -4.61 -25.74 -29.02
C ALA A 98 -5.63 -24.99 -29.90
N GLU A 99 -5.70 -25.36 -31.18
CA GLU A 99 -6.56 -24.69 -32.17
C GLU A 99 -8.03 -24.56 -31.72
N HIS A 100 -8.53 -25.57 -31.01
CA HIS A 100 -9.92 -25.62 -30.54
C HIS A 100 -10.03 -25.74 -29.02
N GLY A 101 -9.03 -25.31 -28.25
CA GLY A 101 -9.14 -25.32 -26.80
C GLY A 101 -7.83 -25.32 -26.02
N ILE A 102 -7.85 -25.93 -24.85
CA ILE A 102 -6.74 -25.97 -23.89
C ILE A 102 -6.30 -27.41 -23.67
N LEU A 103 -5.00 -27.69 -23.86
CA LEU A 103 -4.41 -28.99 -23.56
C LEU A 103 -3.81 -28.97 -22.14
N SER A 104 -4.30 -29.86 -21.30
CA SER A 104 -3.86 -30.03 -19.91
C SER A 104 -2.93 -31.23 -19.74
N GLN A 105 -2.19 -31.26 -18.63
CA GLN A 105 -1.18 -32.28 -18.34
C GLN A 105 -1.76 -33.70 -18.13
N ASP A 106 -3.04 -33.79 -17.77
CA ASP A 106 -3.79 -35.04 -17.70
C ASP A 106 -4.14 -35.63 -19.08
N GLY A 107 -3.70 -34.99 -20.17
CA GLY A 107 -3.95 -35.42 -21.54
C GLY A 107 -5.30 -34.97 -22.09
N GLY A 108 -6.13 -34.28 -21.29
CA GLY A 108 -7.44 -33.80 -21.70
C GLY A 108 -7.35 -32.56 -22.59
N LEU A 109 -7.97 -32.62 -23.77
CA LEU A 109 -8.31 -31.42 -24.55
C LEU A 109 -9.66 -30.87 -24.07
N THR A 110 -9.63 -29.70 -23.43
CA THR A 110 -10.86 -28.98 -23.08
C THR A 110 -11.21 -28.05 -24.22
N LYS A 111 -12.26 -28.39 -24.98
CA LYS A 111 -12.74 -27.56 -26.08
C LYS A 111 -13.44 -26.32 -25.54
N VAL A 112 -13.04 -25.15 -26.03
CA VAL A 112 -13.63 -23.86 -25.64
C VAL A 112 -13.66 -22.91 -26.83
N ASP A 113 -14.69 -22.09 -26.90
CA ASP A 113 -14.82 -21.04 -27.92
C ASP A 113 -14.13 -19.73 -27.51
N VAL A 114 -14.04 -19.48 -26.20
CA VAL A 114 -13.48 -18.25 -25.62
C VAL A 114 -12.54 -18.57 -24.47
N ILE A 115 -11.41 -17.85 -24.43
CA ILE A 115 -10.42 -17.93 -23.34
C ILE A 115 -10.32 -16.56 -22.67
N ILE A 116 -10.50 -16.53 -21.35
CA ILE A 116 -10.37 -15.32 -20.53
C ILE A 116 -9.12 -15.45 -19.64
N CYS A 117 -8.12 -14.59 -19.86
CA CYS A 117 -6.86 -14.62 -19.11
C CYS A 117 -6.92 -13.78 -17.83
N ALA A 118 -7.28 -14.40 -16.69
CA ALA A 118 -7.28 -13.78 -15.36
C ALA A 118 -5.91 -13.93 -14.64
N THR A 119 -4.81 -13.52 -15.28
CA THR A 119 -3.42 -13.86 -14.90
C THR A 119 -2.77 -12.99 -13.82
N GLY A 120 -3.52 -12.10 -13.18
CA GLY A 120 -3.01 -11.25 -12.09
C GLY A 120 -2.23 -10.01 -12.57
N PHE A 121 -1.23 -9.60 -11.79
CA PHE A 121 -0.52 -8.32 -11.93
C PHE A 121 1.01 -8.51 -11.94
N ASP A 122 1.73 -7.56 -12.57
CA ASP A 122 3.17 -7.43 -12.43
C ASP A 122 3.50 -6.84 -11.04
N THR A 123 4.24 -7.61 -10.23
CA THR A 123 4.61 -7.25 -8.86
C THR A 123 6.11 -6.97 -8.73
N THR A 124 6.81 -6.72 -9.84
CA THR A 124 8.26 -6.49 -9.86
C THR A 124 8.65 -5.08 -9.41
N TYR A 125 7.69 -4.15 -9.31
CA TYR A 125 7.91 -2.71 -9.10
C TYR A 125 8.76 -2.01 -10.17
N LYS A 126 9.13 -2.70 -11.27
CA LYS A 126 9.88 -2.09 -12.35
C LYS A 126 9.04 -1.00 -13.03
N SER A 127 9.63 0.18 -13.17
CA SER A 127 9.02 1.28 -13.91
C SER A 127 8.92 0.92 -15.39
N ARG A 128 7.78 1.28 -16.01
CA ARG A 128 7.51 1.06 -17.44
C ARG A 128 8.33 1.95 -18.35
N PHE A 129 8.79 3.09 -17.83
CA PHE A 129 9.64 4.05 -18.52
C PHE A 129 10.82 4.45 -17.63
N PRO A 130 11.96 4.86 -18.21
CA PRO A 130 13.11 5.31 -17.42
C PRO A 130 12.75 6.52 -16.57
N ILE A 131 12.99 6.42 -15.26
CA ILE A 131 12.98 7.55 -14.33
C ILE A 131 14.42 7.68 -13.84
N ILE A 132 15.06 8.79 -14.18
CA ILE A 132 16.50 9.01 -14.01
C ILE A 132 16.70 10.13 -12.99
N GLY A 133 17.43 9.81 -11.92
CA GLY A 133 17.83 10.71 -10.85
C GLY A 133 19.26 11.22 -11.01
N ARG A 134 19.89 11.55 -9.88
CA ARG A 134 21.25 12.11 -9.87
C ARG A 134 22.28 11.09 -10.37
N ASN A 135 23.31 11.58 -11.07
CA ASN A 135 24.44 10.79 -11.54
C ASN A 135 24.04 9.56 -12.39
N GLY A 136 22.89 9.63 -13.09
CA GLY A 136 22.37 8.53 -13.91
C GLY A 136 21.69 7.40 -13.13
N TYR A 137 21.55 7.51 -11.80
CA TYR A 137 20.85 6.51 -11.00
C TYR A 137 19.38 6.45 -11.39
N THR A 138 18.86 5.28 -11.72
CA THR A 138 17.49 5.09 -12.18
C THR A 138 16.60 4.51 -11.08
N LEU A 139 15.28 4.76 -11.17
CA LEU A 139 14.33 4.11 -10.27
C LEU A 139 14.41 2.57 -10.36
N ASN A 140 14.76 2.04 -11.53
CA ASN A 140 14.95 0.60 -11.73
C ASN A 140 16.26 0.07 -11.10
N ASP A 141 17.25 0.92 -10.81
CA ASP A 141 18.41 0.51 -9.99
C ASP A 141 17.98 0.25 -8.53
N ASN A 142 16.91 0.92 -8.07
CA ASN A 142 16.30 0.69 -6.76
C ASN A 142 15.29 -0.48 -6.79
N PHE A 143 14.26 -0.38 -7.63
CA PHE A 143 13.15 -1.33 -7.67
C PHE A 143 13.42 -2.59 -8.51
N GLY A 144 14.36 -2.53 -9.46
CA GLY A 144 14.73 -3.70 -10.27
C GLY A 144 15.60 -4.72 -9.53
N ASN A 145 16.13 -4.37 -8.36
CA ASN A 145 16.89 -5.27 -7.49
C ASN A 145 16.03 -5.71 -6.29
N PRO A 146 15.68 -7.01 -6.18
CA PRO A 146 14.88 -7.53 -5.06
C PRO A 146 15.45 -7.25 -3.66
N ASN A 147 16.76 -6.98 -3.56
CA ASN A 147 17.40 -6.64 -2.29
C ASN A 147 17.29 -5.16 -1.94
N LEU A 148 17.10 -4.27 -2.93
CA LEU A 148 17.07 -2.81 -2.77
C LEU A 148 15.68 -2.20 -2.95
N THR A 149 14.67 -3.00 -3.30
CA THR A 149 13.30 -2.49 -3.46
C THR A 149 12.77 -1.99 -2.11
N GLU A 150 12.90 -0.69 -1.87
CA GLU A 150 12.51 0.01 -0.66
C GLU A 150 12.25 1.48 -1.00
N SER A 151 11.42 2.15 -0.20
CA SER A 151 11.17 3.58 -0.35
C SER A 151 11.03 4.22 1.02
N TYR A 152 11.24 5.53 1.10
CA TYR A 152 11.08 6.28 2.33
C TYR A 152 9.61 6.66 2.52
N LEU A 153 9.03 6.13 3.61
CA LEU A 153 7.62 6.26 3.99
C LEU A 153 6.62 5.89 2.88
N GLY A 154 7.04 5.15 1.85
CA GLY A 154 6.16 4.82 0.73
C GLY A 154 5.91 5.98 -0.24
N VAL A 155 6.64 7.10 -0.12
CA VAL A 155 6.36 8.37 -0.84
C VAL A 155 7.54 8.99 -1.56
N SER A 156 8.78 8.63 -1.25
CA SER A 156 9.98 9.11 -1.95
C SER A 156 11.06 8.04 -2.03
N VAL A 157 12.05 8.23 -2.91
CA VAL A 157 13.17 7.31 -3.10
C VAL A 157 14.48 8.09 -3.11
N ALA A 158 15.49 7.58 -2.41
CA ALA A 158 16.81 8.21 -2.35
C ALA A 158 17.41 8.36 -3.76
N ARG A 159 18.26 9.39 -3.93
CA ARG A 159 18.94 9.75 -5.19
C ARG A 159 18.02 10.21 -6.34
N LEU A 160 16.71 10.27 -6.11
CA LEU A 160 15.70 10.79 -7.02
C LEU A 160 15.14 12.11 -6.45
N PRO A 161 15.81 13.25 -6.69
CA PRO A 161 15.37 14.54 -6.16
C PRO A 161 14.01 14.94 -6.73
N ASN A 162 13.17 15.56 -5.91
CA ASN A 162 11.81 16.02 -6.23
C ASN A 162 10.88 14.92 -6.76
N PHE A 163 11.25 13.64 -6.61
CA PHE A 163 10.42 12.51 -7.00
C PHE A 163 9.55 12.07 -5.83
N PHE A 164 8.24 12.18 -6.03
CA PHE A 164 7.23 11.69 -5.11
C PHE A 164 6.30 10.71 -5.82
N GLY A 165 5.82 9.72 -5.07
CA GLY A 165 4.90 8.72 -5.59
C GLY A 165 4.00 8.18 -4.51
N PHE A 166 3.10 7.30 -4.90
CA PHE A 166 2.16 6.64 -4.00
C PHE A 166 2.27 5.13 -4.15
N SER A 167 1.92 4.38 -3.10
CA SER A 167 1.98 2.91 -3.12
C SER A 167 3.33 2.33 -3.54
N MET A 168 4.41 3.06 -3.28
CA MET A 168 5.76 2.54 -3.41
C MET A 168 6.03 1.50 -2.31
N PRO A 169 7.12 0.71 -2.38
CA PRO A 169 7.44 -0.29 -1.37
C PRO A 169 7.35 0.27 0.06
N ASN A 170 6.86 -0.51 1.01
CA ASN A 170 6.58 -0.12 2.40
C ASN A 170 5.40 0.86 2.58
N PHE A 171 4.31 0.69 1.82
CA PHE A 171 3.10 1.52 1.93
C PHE A 171 1.95 0.76 2.62
N PRO A 172 1.03 1.44 3.35
CA PRO A 172 -0.13 0.76 3.95
C PRO A 172 -1.10 0.24 2.88
N VAL A 173 -1.23 -1.09 2.80
CA VAL A 173 -2.10 -1.78 1.82
C VAL A 173 -3.15 -2.69 2.47
N ILE A 174 -3.13 -2.80 3.80
CA ILE A 174 -4.07 -3.61 4.58
C ILE A 174 -5.29 -2.77 4.94
N GLY A 175 -6.47 -3.25 4.57
CA GLY A 175 -7.71 -2.48 4.65
C GLY A 175 -7.91 -1.59 3.42
N SER A 176 -8.40 -0.37 3.65
CA SER A 176 -8.48 0.67 2.62
C SER A 176 -7.12 1.36 2.46
N ALA A 177 -6.67 1.52 1.22
CA ALA A 177 -5.48 2.31 0.91
C ALA A 177 -5.77 3.82 0.85
N VAL A 178 -7.05 4.22 0.77
CA VAL A 178 -7.46 5.62 0.58
C VAL A 178 -6.97 6.52 1.72
N PRO A 179 -7.16 6.19 3.01
CA PRO A 179 -6.64 7.02 4.08
C PRO A 179 -5.11 7.18 4.01
N ALA A 180 -4.40 6.13 3.59
CA ALA A 180 -2.94 6.21 3.43
C ALA A 180 -2.55 7.17 2.30
N TYR A 181 -3.29 7.20 1.19
CA TYR A 181 -3.07 8.17 0.13
C TYR A 181 -3.35 9.60 0.58
N GLU A 182 -4.43 9.84 1.34
CA GLU A 182 -4.73 11.17 1.88
C GLU A 182 -3.58 11.67 2.77
N MET A 183 -3.15 10.87 3.75
CA MET A 183 -2.06 11.23 4.66
C MET A 183 -0.70 11.37 3.96
N ALA A 184 -0.42 10.53 2.96
CA ALA A 184 0.76 10.66 2.13
C ALA A 184 0.72 11.93 1.27
N SER A 185 -0.46 12.30 0.77
CA SER A 185 -0.64 13.54 0.00
C SER A 185 -0.37 14.76 0.87
N ASP A 186 -0.94 14.81 2.08
CA ASP A 186 -0.68 15.88 3.05
C ASP A 186 0.81 15.97 3.46
N TYR A 187 1.50 14.83 3.53
CA TYR A 187 2.95 14.80 3.75
C TYR A 187 3.71 15.42 2.56
N ILE A 188 3.42 14.96 1.34
CA ILE A 188 4.07 15.45 0.11
C ILE A 188 3.81 16.95 -0.07
N VAL A 189 2.58 17.41 0.14
CA VAL A 189 2.21 18.84 0.02
C VAL A 189 3.03 19.69 0.99
N ARG A 190 3.21 19.27 2.24
CA ARG A 190 4.07 20.02 3.19
C ARG A 190 5.55 20.04 2.77
N VAL A 191 6.01 19.00 2.08
CA VAL A 191 7.37 18.99 1.52
C VAL A 191 7.49 19.99 0.36
N ILE A 192 6.51 19.99 -0.54
CA ILE A 192 6.44 20.90 -1.69
C ILE A 192 6.25 22.36 -1.24
N ASP A 193 5.42 22.59 -0.22
CA ASP A 193 5.18 23.92 0.35
C ASP A 193 6.49 24.55 0.86
N ARG A 194 7.29 23.82 1.64
CA ARG A 194 8.64 24.25 2.03
C ARG A 194 9.52 24.50 0.80
N LEU A 195 9.42 23.66 -0.23
CA LEU A 195 10.23 23.81 -1.44
C LEU A 195 9.98 25.18 -2.10
N GLN A 196 8.71 25.56 -2.19
CA GLN A 196 8.26 26.84 -2.76
C GLN A 196 8.52 28.02 -1.83
N CYS A 197 8.24 27.88 -0.54
CA CYS A 197 8.31 28.97 0.44
C CYS A 197 9.75 29.29 0.88
N ASP A 198 10.71 28.38 0.74
CA ASP A 198 12.10 28.60 1.19
C ASP A 198 13.13 28.62 0.07
N ASN A 199 12.67 28.87 -1.15
CA ASN A 199 13.53 29.01 -2.33
C ASN A 199 14.45 27.79 -2.54
N LEU A 200 13.91 26.58 -2.34
CA LEU A 200 14.62 25.34 -2.57
C LEU A 200 14.44 24.90 -4.02
N LYS A 201 15.54 24.52 -4.69
CA LYS A 201 15.48 23.90 -6.01
C LYS A 201 15.30 22.39 -5.95
N SER A 202 15.76 21.75 -4.86
CA SER A 202 15.59 20.31 -4.71
C SER A 202 15.50 19.83 -3.28
N VAL A 203 14.65 18.82 -3.08
CA VAL A 203 14.56 18.00 -1.88
C VAL A 203 14.76 16.55 -2.28
N CYS A 204 15.68 15.84 -1.61
CA CYS A 204 15.95 14.44 -1.87
C CYS A 204 16.11 13.71 -0.54
N VAL A 205 15.42 12.58 -0.34
CA VAL A 205 15.66 11.77 0.86
C VAL A 205 17.09 11.22 0.83
N LYS A 206 17.73 11.20 2.00
CA LYS A 206 19.07 10.64 2.19
C LYS A 206 19.03 9.11 2.04
N ASP A 207 20.09 8.57 1.47
CA ASP A 207 20.33 7.12 1.42
C ASP A 207 20.24 6.47 2.82
N SER A 208 20.86 7.10 3.83
CA SER A 208 20.85 6.61 5.20
C SER A 208 19.43 6.52 5.77
N ALA A 209 18.61 7.54 5.60
CA ALA A 209 17.24 7.58 6.10
C ALA A 209 16.35 6.51 5.46
N GLN A 210 16.45 6.32 4.15
CA GLN A 210 15.73 5.24 3.45
C GLN A 210 16.17 3.85 3.96
N THR A 211 17.49 3.62 4.04
CA THR A 211 18.04 2.33 4.50
C THR A 211 17.70 2.05 5.96
N GLU A 212 17.77 3.04 6.85
CA GLU A 212 17.45 2.90 8.27
C GLU A 212 15.95 2.63 8.48
N LEU A 213 15.08 3.33 7.75
CA LEU A 213 13.66 3.01 7.74
C LEU A 213 13.43 1.57 7.29
N ASN A 214 14.06 1.14 6.18
CA ASN A 214 13.88 -0.23 5.71
C ASN A 214 14.44 -1.27 6.69
N LYS A 215 15.56 -1.01 7.38
CA LYS A 215 16.05 -1.87 8.47
C LYS A 215 15.00 -2.03 9.57
N TRP A 216 14.37 -0.93 10.00
CA TRP A 216 13.25 -1.00 10.94
C TRP A 216 12.10 -1.82 10.37
N VAL A 217 11.69 -1.57 9.12
CA VAL A 217 10.61 -2.31 8.46
C VAL A 217 10.88 -3.82 8.48
N GLN A 218 12.05 -4.23 7.97
CA GLN A 218 12.42 -5.65 7.89
C GLN A 218 12.55 -6.29 9.28
N SER A 219 12.92 -5.54 10.33
CA SER A 219 12.95 -6.06 11.71
C SER A 219 11.57 -6.47 12.25
N ARG A 220 10.49 -5.92 11.67
CA ARG A 220 9.11 -6.21 12.06
C ARG A 220 8.51 -7.39 11.29
N MET A 221 8.91 -7.58 10.03
CA MET A 221 8.29 -8.55 9.12
C MET A 221 8.27 -10.00 9.64
N PRO A 222 9.33 -10.54 10.27
CA PRO A 222 9.29 -11.90 10.85
C PRO A 222 8.21 -12.11 11.92
N LYS A 223 7.73 -11.02 12.54
CA LYS A 223 6.66 -11.05 13.55
C LYS A 223 5.26 -10.98 12.94
N MET A 224 5.17 -10.92 11.61
CA MET A 224 3.93 -10.70 10.86
C MET A 224 3.68 -11.83 9.86
N ILE A 225 2.43 -11.97 9.47
CA ILE A 225 1.97 -13.02 8.55
C ILE A 225 2.56 -12.89 7.14
N PHE A 226 3.00 -11.69 6.75
CA PHE A 226 3.58 -11.45 5.42
C PHE A 226 4.84 -12.29 5.15
N SER A 227 5.58 -12.66 6.20
CA SER A 227 6.76 -13.52 6.11
C SER A 227 6.45 -15.02 6.10
N SER A 228 5.21 -15.45 6.36
CA SER A 228 4.84 -16.88 6.46
C SER A 228 5.04 -17.68 5.16
N GLU A 229 5.23 -18.99 5.25
CA GLU A 229 5.51 -19.89 4.12
C GLU A 229 4.32 -20.00 3.14
N CYS A 230 4.14 -19.01 2.27
CA CYS A 230 3.24 -19.06 1.12
C CYS A 230 3.77 -18.20 -0.03
N LYS A 231 3.41 -18.58 -1.26
CA LYS A 231 3.62 -17.72 -2.44
C LYS A 231 2.68 -16.53 -2.31
N SER A 232 3.21 -15.33 -2.15
CA SER A 232 2.43 -14.10 -2.03
C SER A 232 3.17 -12.94 -2.67
N TRP A 233 2.43 -11.98 -3.21
CA TRP A 233 2.99 -10.77 -3.80
C TRP A 233 3.58 -9.80 -2.77
N TRP A 234 3.36 -10.04 -1.46
CA TRP A 234 3.95 -9.23 -0.39
C TRP A 234 5.48 -9.24 -0.40
N LYS A 235 6.08 -10.33 -0.91
CA LYS A 235 7.50 -10.61 -0.81
C LYS A 235 8.09 -11.16 -2.09
N PHE A 236 9.39 -10.98 -2.24
CA PHE A 236 10.15 -11.59 -3.30
C PHE A 236 10.50 -13.05 -2.99
N PRO A 237 10.96 -13.84 -4.00
CA PRO A 237 11.39 -15.22 -3.80
C PRO A 237 12.50 -15.41 -2.75
N ASN A 238 13.32 -14.37 -2.52
CA ASN A 238 14.36 -14.37 -1.47
C ASN A 238 13.80 -14.19 -0.04
N GLY A 239 12.47 -14.01 0.12
CA GLY A 239 11.81 -13.81 1.40
C GLY A 239 11.69 -12.36 1.88
N LYS A 240 12.35 -11.39 1.22
CA LYS A 240 12.23 -9.96 1.59
C LYS A 240 10.79 -9.51 1.37
N VAL A 241 10.12 -9.05 2.43
CA VAL A 241 8.78 -8.46 2.35
C VAL A 241 8.93 -6.99 1.98
N VAL A 242 8.34 -6.58 0.87
CA VAL A 242 8.58 -5.24 0.27
C VAL A 242 7.33 -4.38 0.17
N VAL A 243 6.15 -5.00 0.16
CA VAL A 243 4.92 -4.26 -0.09
C VAL A 243 4.38 -3.58 1.17
N PRO A 244 3.96 -4.31 2.22
CA PRO A 244 3.17 -3.71 3.28
C PRO A 244 4.02 -2.85 4.20
N TRP A 245 3.44 -1.73 4.64
CA TRP A 245 3.86 -1.04 5.86
C TRP A 245 3.66 -1.97 7.08
N PRO A 246 4.64 -2.10 8.00
CA PRO A 246 4.57 -3.00 9.15
C PRO A 246 3.80 -2.39 10.34
N GLY A 247 2.68 -1.72 10.06
CA GLY A 247 1.83 -1.07 11.05
C GLY A 247 0.42 -0.81 10.51
N SER A 248 -0.50 -0.43 11.40
CA SER A 248 -1.84 0.01 10.98
C SER A 248 -1.75 1.34 10.22
N TYR A 249 -2.80 1.70 9.50
CA TYR A 249 -2.87 3.03 8.88
C TYR A 249 -2.86 4.16 9.94
N LEU A 250 -3.37 3.92 11.15
CA LEU A 250 -3.23 4.87 12.27
C LEU A 250 -1.77 5.05 12.72
N HIS A 251 -0.97 3.97 12.71
CA HIS A 251 0.46 4.08 12.95
C HIS A 251 1.14 4.87 11.82
N TYR A 252 0.79 4.57 10.56
CA TYR A 252 1.31 5.32 9.42
C TYR A 252 0.94 6.81 9.49
N ALA A 253 -0.28 7.14 9.91
CA ALA A 253 -0.74 8.51 10.16
C ALA A 253 0.23 9.28 11.07
N GLN A 254 0.64 8.66 12.17
CA GLN A 254 1.60 9.26 13.08
C GLN A 254 3.02 9.31 12.48
N ALA A 255 3.42 8.28 11.73
CA ALA A 255 4.73 8.23 11.09
C ALA A 255 4.96 9.37 10.08
N VAL A 256 3.92 9.68 9.29
CA VAL A 256 3.94 10.78 8.29
C VAL A 256 3.45 12.11 8.86
N ARG A 257 3.04 12.18 10.13
CA ARG A 257 2.55 13.44 10.72
C ARG A 257 3.62 14.53 10.74
N ILE A 258 4.90 14.17 10.85
CA ILE A 258 6.02 15.12 10.91
C ILE A 258 6.92 14.89 9.69
N VAL A 259 7.27 15.97 8.99
CA VAL A 259 8.36 15.97 8.02
C VAL A 259 9.67 16.06 8.79
N ARG A 260 10.44 14.97 8.79
CA ARG A 260 11.78 14.90 9.39
C ARG A 260 12.78 15.50 8.42
N TRP A 261 12.96 16.81 8.47
CA TRP A 261 13.85 17.53 7.54
C TRP A 261 15.30 17.05 7.63
N GLU A 262 15.70 16.50 8.77
CA GLU A 262 16.99 15.83 8.97
C GLU A 262 17.21 14.62 8.06
N ASP A 263 16.14 14.00 7.55
CA ASP A 263 16.19 12.85 6.64
C ASP A 263 16.38 13.26 5.17
N TYR A 264 16.40 14.57 4.88
CA TYR A 264 16.48 15.10 3.53
C TYR A 264 17.77 15.89 3.28
N ASP A 265 18.30 15.76 2.07
CA ASP A 265 19.24 16.70 1.48
C ASP A 265 18.46 17.81 0.79
N LEU A 266 18.67 19.04 1.27
CA LEU A 266 18.04 20.25 0.77
C LEU A 266 19.04 21.04 -0.07
N ALA A 267 18.66 21.39 -1.30
CA ALA A 267 19.44 22.31 -2.13
C ALA A 267 18.63 23.57 -2.39
N PHE A 268 19.21 24.71 -2.01
CA PHE A 268 18.67 26.04 -2.27
C PHE A 268 18.95 26.45 -3.72
N GLU A 269 18.07 27.28 -4.28
CA GLU A 269 18.27 27.86 -5.61
C GLU A 269 19.58 28.65 -5.66
N ASP A 270 19.75 29.57 -4.70
CA ASP A 270 21.01 30.26 -4.39
C ASP A 270 21.59 29.70 -3.07
N SER A 271 22.78 29.08 -3.15
CA SER A 271 23.46 28.52 -1.98
C SER A 271 24.03 29.57 -1.04
N GLU A 272 24.30 30.78 -1.54
CA GLU A 272 24.84 31.89 -0.75
C GLU A 272 23.72 32.70 -0.06
N GLN A 273 22.48 32.55 -0.52
CA GLN A 273 21.29 33.24 0.00
C GLN A 273 20.20 32.26 0.47
N ARG A 274 20.56 31.37 1.39
CA ARG A 274 19.63 30.41 2.01
C ARG A 274 18.34 31.05 2.56
N PHE A 275 18.44 32.27 3.09
CA PHE A 275 17.30 33.00 3.68
C PHE A 275 16.67 34.00 2.70
N GLY A 276 17.02 33.94 1.41
CA GLY A 276 16.49 34.85 0.40
C GLY A 276 14.97 34.82 0.28
N SER A 277 14.32 33.73 0.70
CA SER A 277 12.86 33.65 0.76
C SER A 277 12.21 34.61 1.75
N PHE A 278 12.96 35.18 2.70
CA PHE A 278 12.44 36.19 3.63
C PHE A 278 12.22 37.55 2.93
N GLY A 279 12.64 37.68 1.68
CA GLY A 279 12.46 38.88 0.88
C GLY A 279 13.26 40.05 1.44
N ASN A 280 12.65 41.23 1.43
CA ASN A 280 13.28 42.49 1.84
C ASN A 280 12.98 42.88 3.31
N GLY A 281 12.47 41.95 4.12
CA GLY A 281 12.11 42.20 5.51
C GLY A 281 10.79 42.94 5.72
N ILE A 282 9.97 43.09 4.68
CA ILE A 282 8.63 43.70 4.74
C ILE A 282 7.60 42.63 4.39
N THR A 283 6.54 42.51 5.20
CA THR A 283 5.46 41.53 4.96
C THR A 283 4.52 42.00 3.84
N CYS A 284 3.62 41.13 3.38
CA CYS A 284 2.56 41.52 2.45
C CYS A 284 1.63 42.62 3.01
N ASP A 285 1.54 42.72 4.35
CA ASP A 285 0.77 43.76 5.05
C ASP A 285 1.58 45.06 5.26
N GLY A 286 2.84 45.11 4.78
CA GLY A 286 3.75 46.22 5.01
C GLY A 286 4.57 46.08 6.30
N ILE A 287 5.05 47.23 6.81
CA ILE A 287 5.83 47.33 8.07
C ILE A 287 4.92 47.39 9.30
N CYS A 288 3.74 48.01 9.15
CA CYS A 288 2.74 48.14 10.21
C CYS A 288 1.46 47.40 9.76
N SER A 289 1.04 46.40 10.53
CA SER A 289 -0.23 45.69 10.32
C SER A 289 -1.12 45.90 11.53
N GLU A 290 -2.43 46.09 11.33
CA GLU A 290 -3.41 46.03 12.41
C GLU A 290 -3.64 44.57 12.89
N ASN A 291 -3.27 43.59 12.06
CA ASN A 291 -3.32 42.17 12.37
C ASN A 291 -2.03 41.73 13.05
N ILE A 292 -1.89 42.05 14.33
CA ILE A 292 -0.71 41.66 15.13
C ILE A 292 -0.83 40.17 15.54
N PRO A 293 0.02 39.26 15.00
CA PRO A 293 -0.23 37.81 15.08
C PRO A 293 -0.13 37.21 16.49
N TRP A 294 0.55 37.88 17.43
CA TRP A 294 0.63 37.48 18.84
C TRP A 294 -0.40 38.16 19.74
N LEU A 295 -1.21 39.09 19.21
CA LEU A 295 -2.25 39.77 19.94
C LEU A 295 -3.61 39.14 19.59
N HIS A 296 -4.07 38.24 20.44
CA HIS A 296 -5.38 37.63 20.28
C HIS A 296 -6.46 38.46 20.98
N ALA A 297 -7.64 38.57 20.38
CA ALA A 297 -8.80 39.13 21.07
C ALA A 297 -9.11 38.28 22.32
N PRO A 298 -9.60 38.90 23.41
CA PRO A 298 -10.07 38.15 24.57
C PRO A 298 -11.12 37.12 24.15
N SER A 299 -10.90 35.86 24.47
CA SER A 299 -11.88 34.79 24.25
C SER A 299 -13.04 34.97 25.23
N SER A 300 -14.24 35.24 24.71
CA SER A 300 -15.51 35.22 25.45
C SER A 300 -15.95 33.81 25.81
#